data_AF-K3YZ54-F1
#
_entry.id   AF-K3YZ54-F1
#
_cell.length_a   1.000
_cell.length_b   1.000
_cell.length_c   1.000
_cell.angle_alpha   90.00
_cell.angle_beta   90.00
_cell.angle_gamma   90.00
#
_symmetry.space_group_name_H-M   'P 1'
#
loop_
_entity.id
_entity.type
_entity.pdbx_description
1 polymer ?
#
loop_
_entity_poly.entity_id
_entity_poly.type
_entity_poly.pdbx_seq_one_letter_code
_entity_poly.pdbx_strand_id
1 'polypeptide(L)'
;SQFTINKDVVPVKDAFSDLLKKGQRQMRYKLKKQYFNGIPANAVRTTSPLSTMTDMRWKQLMDMWSNPNHKYHQMIGSWSYVAQCYVMKQTKFKDAPPTVIDIFKDTHYSSKSGFNEQAKDAIAQMEVYVAQPTEEGQDPKTLVQAIAHVMPKSTFLRSVGMQSAAIKRNAKAAAMNDRVNELESELQVEKMGSTGLRS
;
A
#
# COMPACT_ATOMS: atom_id res chain seq x y z
N SER A 1 43.78 -0.20 -19.11
CA SER A 1 43.03 1.01 -18.68
C SER A 1 42.55 0.77 -17.26
N GLN A 2 43.01 1.57 -16.29
CA GLN A 2 42.67 1.39 -14.88
C GLN A 2 41.59 2.42 -14.52
N PHE A 3 40.34 1.96 -14.34
CA PHE A 3 39.25 2.84 -13.91
C PHE A 3 39.46 3.21 -12.43
N THR A 4 39.89 4.44 -12.19
CA THR A 4 40.03 5.00 -10.85
C THR A 4 38.68 5.59 -10.42
N ILE A 5 38.03 4.95 -9.44
CA ILE A 5 36.79 5.47 -8.87
C ILE A 5 37.14 6.59 -7.91
N ASN A 6 36.89 7.83 -8.32
CA ASN A 6 36.97 8.98 -7.44
C ASN A 6 35.81 8.95 -6.45
N LYS A 7 36.11 8.67 -5.18
CA LYS A 7 35.13 8.51 -4.10
C LYS A 7 34.46 9.82 -3.68
N ASP A 8 35.02 10.96 -4.10
CA ASP A 8 34.53 12.26 -3.68
C ASP A 8 33.46 12.85 -4.58
N VAL A 9 33.28 12.27 -5.78
CA VAL A 9 32.25 12.69 -6.74
C VAL A 9 30.87 12.31 -6.20
N VAL A 10 29.94 13.27 -6.23
CA VAL A 10 28.56 13.12 -5.69
C VAL A 10 27.85 11.85 -6.19
N PRO A 11 27.85 11.51 -7.49
CA PRO A 11 27.16 10.30 -7.97
C PRO A 11 27.74 9.00 -7.42
N VAL A 12 29.05 8.99 -7.12
CA VAL A 12 29.72 7.84 -6.52
C VAL A 12 29.27 7.70 -5.06
N LYS A 13 29.22 8.79 -4.29
CA LYS A 13 28.71 8.83 -2.91
C LYS A 13 27.24 8.39 -2.84
N ASP A 14 26.42 8.84 -3.78
CA ASP A 14 25.01 8.46 -3.88
C ASP A 14 24.86 6.97 -4.19
N ALA A 15 25.61 6.44 -5.16
CA ALA A 15 25.61 5.03 -5.50
C ALA A 15 26.00 4.15 -4.30
N PHE A 16 27.05 4.54 -3.55
CA PHE A 16 27.44 3.83 -2.32
C PHE A 16 26.38 3.92 -1.23
N SER A 17 25.79 5.11 -1.03
CA SER A 17 24.70 5.31 -0.07
C SER A 17 23.50 4.43 -0.39
N ASP A 18 23.12 4.32 -1.67
CA ASP A 18 22.03 3.48 -2.12
C ASP A 18 22.33 1.99 -1.97
N LEU A 19 23.57 1.57 -2.23
CA LEU A 19 24.00 0.19 -2.00
C LEU A 19 23.87 -0.19 -0.52
N LEU A 20 24.33 0.68 0.38
CA LEU A 20 24.23 0.48 1.83
C LEU A 20 22.78 0.46 2.30
N LYS A 21 21.94 1.40 1.83
CA LYS A 21 20.50 1.43 2.13
C LYS A 21 19.80 0.15 1.65
N LYS A 22 20.13 -0.35 0.45
CA LYS A 22 19.59 -1.61 -0.08
C LYS A 22 20.00 -2.80 0.80
N GLY A 23 21.28 -2.89 1.19
CA GLY A 23 21.77 -3.92 2.09
C GLY A 23 21.04 -3.89 3.45
N GLN A 24 20.90 -2.71 4.05
CA GLN A 24 20.19 -2.53 5.31
C GLN A 24 18.71 -2.94 5.21
N ARG A 25 18.04 -2.57 4.10
CA ARG A 25 16.64 -2.97 3.84
C ARG A 25 16.49 -4.48 3.77
N GLN A 26 17.38 -5.15 3.05
CA GLN A 26 17.36 -6.62 2.92
C GLN A 26 17.61 -7.31 4.27
N MET A 27 18.57 -6.82 5.05
CA MET A 27 18.82 -7.31 6.41
C MET A 27 17.59 -7.16 7.30
N ARG A 28 16.97 -5.98 7.33
CA ARG A 28 15.74 -5.72 8.12
C ARG A 28 14.59 -6.65 7.68
N TYR A 29 14.43 -6.89 6.38
CA TYR A 29 13.42 -7.82 5.87
C TYR A 29 13.63 -9.25 6.38
N LYS A 30 14.87 -9.78 6.30
CA LYS A 30 15.19 -11.12 6.82
C LYS A 30 14.91 -11.24 8.32
N LEU A 31 15.30 -10.23 9.10
CA LEU A 31 15.05 -10.18 10.54
C LEU A 31 13.56 -10.16 10.87
N LYS A 32 12.79 -9.27 10.22
CA LYS A 32 11.34 -9.20 10.43
C LYS A 32 10.66 -10.53 10.08
N LYS A 33 11.10 -11.18 8.99
CA LYS A 33 10.54 -12.46 8.56
C LYS A 33 10.82 -13.59 9.56
N GLN A 34 12.01 -13.64 10.16
CA GLN A 34 12.40 -14.74 11.05
C GLN A 34 11.94 -14.55 12.50
N TYR A 35 11.90 -13.31 12.99
CA TYR A 35 11.76 -13.04 14.43
C TYR A 35 10.55 -12.17 14.80
N PHE A 36 9.71 -11.79 13.83
CA PHE A 36 8.54 -10.95 14.08
C PHE A 36 7.29 -11.47 13.40
N ASN A 37 7.33 -11.74 12.09
CA ASN A 37 6.16 -12.18 11.34
C ASN A 37 5.68 -13.56 11.80
N GLY A 38 4.41 -13.67 12.21
CA GLY A 38 3.80 -14.93 12.63
C GLY A 38 4.16 -15.39 14.05
N ILE A 39 4.93 -14.60 14.79
CA ILE A 39 5.24 -14.87 16.20
C ILE A 39 4.22 -14.13 17.08
N PRO A 40 3.57 -14.81 18.04
CA PRO A 40 2.64 -14.14 18.95
C PRO A 40 3.39 -13.14 19.82
N ALA A 41 2.77 -11.99 20.13
CA ALA A 41 3.46 -10.83 20.72
C ALA A 41 4.21 -11.15 22.03
N ASN A 42 3.74 -12.12 22.80
CA ASN A 42 4.36 -12.61 24.04
C ASN A 42 5.63 -13.46 23.83
N ALA A 43 5.84 -14.01 22.63
CA ALA A 43 7.00 -14.84 22.28
C ALA A 43 8.05 -14.08 21.46
N VAL A 44 7.81 -12.80 21.20
CA VAL A 44 8.70 -11.96 20.41
C VAL A 44 9.96 -11.61 21.21
N ARG A 45 11.14 -11.88 20.64
CA ARG A 45 12.44 -11.65 21.31
C ARG A 45 12.65 -10.17 21.59
N THR A 46 12.99 -9.85 22.84
CA THR A 46 13.32 -8.49 23.29
C THR A 46 14.81 -8.15 23.14
N THR A 47 15.65 -9.16 22.91
CA THR A 47 17.09 -9.04 22.69
C THR A 47 17.46 -9.22 21.22
N SER A 48 18.53 -8.54 20.80
CA SER A 48 19.01 -8.57 19.43
C SER A 48 19.49 -9.98 19.06
N PRO A 49 19.01 -10.55 17.94
CA PRO A 49 19.51 -11.82 17.43
C PRO A 49 20.87 -11.67 16.72
N LEU A 50 21.36 -10.44 16.52
CA LEU A 50 22.62 -10.15 15.85
C LEU A 50 23.63 -9.59 16.83
N SER A 51 24.83 -10.16 16.86
CA SER A 51 25.96 -9.63 17.64
C SER A 51 26.39 -8.22 17.19
N THR A 52 26.18 -7.90 15.91
CA THR A 52 26.51 -6.60 15.32
C THR A 52 25.50 -5.49 15.65
N MET A 53 24.38 -5.83 16.29
CA MET A 53 23.33 -4.88 16.61
C MET A 53 23.02 -4.87 18.11
N THR A 54 23.03 -3.68 18.70
CA THR A 54 22.65 -3.46 20.10
C THR A 54 21.16 -3.71 20.32
N ASP A 55 20.79 -4.19 21.50
CA ASP A 55 19.39 -4.40 21.90
C ASP A 55 18.53 -3.15 21.79
N MET A 56 19.09 -1.96 22.02
CA MET A 56 18.34 -0.69 21.86
C MET A 56 17.90 -0.48 20.40
N ARG A 57 18.79 -0.71 19.44
CA ARG A 57 18.46 -0.63 18.00
C ARG A 57 17.49 -1.73 17.58
N TRP A 58 17.59 -2.91 18.19
CA TRP A 58 16.61 -3.97 17.99
C TRP A 58 15.22 -3.53 18.44
N LYS A 59 15.07 -3.03 19.68
CA LYS A 59 13.78 -2.52 20.20
C LYS A 59 13.18 -1.43 19.32
N GLN A 60 13.99 -0.50 18.80
CA GLN A 60 13.53 0.51 17.85
C GLN A 60 12.96 -0.10 16.56
N LEU A 61 13.56 -1.17 16.02
CA LEU A 61 13.01 -1.87 14.86
C LEU A 61 11.69 -2.56 15.19
N MET A 62 11.59 -3.16 16.38
CA MET A 62 10.38 -3.84 16.83
C MET A 62 9.22 -2.86 17.00
N ASP A 63 9.47 -1.70 17.60
CA ASP A 63 8.48 -0.62 17.72
C ASP A 63 8.04 -0.12 16.33
N MET A 64 8.99 0.14 15.43
CA MET A 64 8.71 0.54 14.06
C MET A 64 7.86 -0.50 13.30
N TRP A 65 8.12 -1.80 13.46
CA TRP A 65 7.32 -2.86 12.83
C TRP A 65 5.96 -3.09 13.49
N SER A 66 5.82 -2.70 14.76
CA SER A 66 4.56 -2.76 15.51
C SER A 66 3.63 -1.59 15.19
N ASN A 67 4.16 -0.51 14.60
CA ASN A 67 3.39 0.63 14.14
C ASN A 67 2.44 0.24 12.98
N PRO A 68 1.13 0.58 13.05
CA PRO A 68 0.14 0.27 12.00
C PRO A 68 0.52 0.73 10.60
N ASN A 69 1.32 1.80 10.45
CA ASN A 69 1.79 2.26 9.14
C ASN A 69 2.72 1.26 8.44
N HIS A 70 3.38 0.37 9.20
CA HIS A 70 4.30 -0.65 8.68
C HIS A 70 3.73 -2.08 8.76
N LYS A 71 2.46 -2.21 9.17
CA LYS A 71 1.72 -3.47 9.29
C LYS A 71 1.14 -3.91 7.94
N TYR A 72 0.54 -2.98 7.20
CA TYR A 72 -0.11 -3.27 5.92
C TYR A 72 0.87 -3.30 4.75
N HIS A 73 1.53 -4.44 4.57
CA HIS A 73 2.27 -4.73 3.34
C HIS A 73 1.30 -5.22 2.27
N GLN A 74 1.21 -4.49 1.17
CA GLN A 74 0.41 -4.84 0.01
C GLN A 74 0.94 -6.13 -0.63
N MET A 75 0.03 -6.99 -1.08
CA MET A 75 0.39 -8.25 -1.75
C MET A 75 0.43 -8.12 -3.28
N ILE A 76 0.37 -6.89 -3.81
CA ILE A 76 0.36 -6.57 -5.24
C ILE A 76 1.76 -6.65 -5.90
N GLY A 77 2.77 -7.11 -5.17
CA GLY A 77 4.13 -7.23 -5.70
C GLY A 77 4.72 -5.87 -6.10
N SER A 78 5.14 -5.74 -7.36
CA SER A 78 5.73 -4.51 -7.92
C SER A 78 4.71 -3.57 -8.58
N TRP A 79 3.44 -3.97 -8.61
CA TRP A 79 2.42 -3.22 -9.33
C TRP A 79 1.88 -2.07 -8.48
N SER A 80 1.57 -0.95 -9.12
CA SER A 80 0.90 0.17 -8.47
C SER A 80 -0.58 -0.17 -8.21
N TYR A 81 -1.19 0.46 -7.21
CA TYR A 81 -2.63 0.36 -6.98
C TYR A 81 -3.44 0.72 -8.22
N VAL A 82 -3.03 1.74 -8.96
CA VAL A 82 -3.68 2.18 -10.20
C VAL A 82 -3.71 1.04 -11.23
N ALA A 83 -2.57 0.38 -11.45
CA ALA A 83 -2.48 -0.75 -12.38
C ALA A 83 -3.33 -1.95 -11.91
N GLN A 84 -3.33 -2.25 -10.62
CA GLN A 84 -4.15 -3.34 -10.06
C GLN A 84 -5.65 -3.04 -10.20
N CYS A 85 -6.09 -1.82 -9.86
CA CYS A 85 -7.47 -1.38 -10.03
C CYS A 85 -7.93 -1.47 -11.50
N TYR A 86 -7.05 -1.12 -12.44
CA TYR A 86 -7.32 -1.25 -13.87
C TYR A 86 -7.55 -2.72 -14.27
N VAL A 87 -6.67 -3.63 -13.84
CA VAL A 87 -6.82 -5.08 -14.11
C VAL A 87 -8.10 -5.62 -13.47
N MET A 88 -8.45 -5.20 -12.24
CA MET A 88 -9.69 -5.61 -11.58
C MET A 88 -10.93 -5.21 -12.38
N LYS A 89 -11.00 -3.95 -12.84
CA LYS A 89 -12.10 -3.45 -13.69
C LYS A 89 -12.23 -4.27 -14.97
N GLN A 90 -11.11 -4.63 -15.60
CA GLN A 90 -11.12 -5.36 -16.88
C GLN A 90 -11.42 -6.86 -16.73
N THR A 91 -11.08 -7.48 -15.60
CA THR A 91 -11.13 -8.95 -15.45
C THR A 91 -12.28 -9.44 -14.57
N LYS A 92 -12.53 -8.78 -13.43
CA LYS A 92 -13.46 -9.24 -12.39
C LYS A 92 -14.75 -8.44 -12.33
N PHE A 93 -14.69 -7.18 -12.76
CA PHE A 93 -15.74 -6.18 -12.54
C PHE A 93 -16.13 -5.52 -13.87
N LYS A 94 -16.34 -6.33 -14.90
CA LYS A 94 -16.66 -5.85 -16.26
C LYS A 94 -17.97 -5.07 -16.32
N ASP A 95 -18.93 -5.42 -15.45
CA ASP A 95 -20.31 -4.90 -15.51
C ASP A 95 -20.62 -3.85 -14.42
N ALA A 96 -19.83 -3.80 -13.33
CA ALA A 96 -20.05 -2.87 -12.21
C ALA A 96 -18.71 -2.41 -11.60
N PRO A 97 -18.53 -1.11 -11.27
CA PRO A 97 -17.29 -0.62 -10.66
C PRO A 97 -16.98 -1.35 -9.32
N PRO A 98 -15.74 -1.79 -9.09
CA PRO A 98 -15.38 -2.48 -7.86
C PRO A 98 -15.53 -1.54 -6.66
N THR A 99 -16.15 -2.03 -5.59
CA THR A 99 -16.28 -1.28 -4.35
C THR A 99 -14.94 -1.15 -3.65
N VAL A 100 -14.79 -0.14 -2.79
CA VAL A 100 -13.51 0.11 -2.10
C VAL A 100 -13.05 -1.06 -1.23
N ILE A 101 -14.01 -1.82 -0.68
CA ILE A 101 -13.75 -3.07 0.06
C ILE A 101 -13.29 -4.19 -0.89
N ASP A 102 -13.83 -4.27 -2.11
CA ASP A 102 -13.39 -5.26 -3.09
C ASP A 102 -11.95 -5.00 -3.52
N ILE A 103 -11.61 -3.74 -3.76
CA ILE A 103 -10.24 -3.32 -4.04
C ILE A 103 -9.34 -3.66 -2.85
N PHE A 104 -9.80 -3.44 -1.61
CA PHE A 104 -9.04 -3.82 -0.42
C PHE A 104 -8.80 -5.32 -0.36
N LYS A 105 -9.85 -6.14 -0.54
CA LYS A 105 -9.78 -7.60 -0.55
C LYS A 105 -8.80 -8.09 -1.61
N ASP A 106 -8.91 -7.62 -2.85
CA ASP A 106 -8.04 -8.04 -3.94
C ASP A 106 -6.56 -7.69 -3.70
N THR A 107 -6.31 -6.48 -3.20
CA THR A 107 -4.93 -5.96 -3.01
C THR A 107 -4.20 -6.56 -1.81
N HIS A 108 -4.94 -7.16 -0.87
CA HIS A 108 -4.41 -7.80 0.35
C HIS A 108 -4.62 -9.32 0.35
N TYR A 109 -5.01 -9.89 -0.79
CA TYR A 109 -5.16 -11.33 -0.99
C TYR A 109 -3.95 -11.89 -1.73
N SER A 110 -3.37 -12.98 -1.20
CA SER A 110 -2.34 -13.76 -1.89
C SER A 110 -2.92 -15.10 -2.32
N SER A 111 -2.71 -15.48 -3.59
CA SER A 111 -3.09 -16.81 -4.07
C SER A 111 -2.37 -17.96 -3.35
N LYS A 112 -1.22 -17.68 -2.73
CA LYS A 112 -0.41 -18.69 -2.01
C LYS A 112 -0.75 -18.81 -0.53
N SER A 113 -1.19 -17.72 0.10
CA SER A 113 -1.33 -17.63 1.56
C SER A 113 -2.67 -17.07 2.03
N GLY A 114 -3.58 -16.76 1.10
CA GLY A 114 -4.84 -16.08 1.40
C GLY A 114 -4.64 -14.70 2.02
N PHE A 115 -5.63 -14.27 2.80
CA PHE A 115 -5.55 -13.07 3.63
C PHE A 115 -4.63 -13.29 4.83
N ASN A 116 -3.77 -12.32 5.11
CA ASN A 116 -3.08 -12.30 6.39
C ASN A 116 -4.06 -11.93 7.54
N GLU A 117 -3.69 -12.24 8.78
CA GLU A 117 -4.56 -12.01 9.93
C GLU A 117 -5.00 -10.54 10.10
N GLN A 118 -4.12 -9.60 9.74
CA GLN A 118 -4.43 -8.17 9.82
C GLN A 118 -5.47 -7.74 8.77
N ALA A 119 -5.42 -8.33 7.57
CA ALA A 119 -6.39 -8.07 6.52
C ALA A 119 -7.74 -8.70 6.88
N LYS A 120 -7.75 -9.91 7.47
CA LYS A 120 -8.99 -10.54 7.97
C LYS A 120 -9.66 -9.69 9.04
N ASP A 121 -8.90 -9.25 10.05
CA ASP A 121 -9.38 -8.39 11.12
C ASP A 121 -9.91 -7.05 10.57
N ALA A 122 -9.17 -6.42 9.65
CA ALA A 122 -9.60 -5.19 9.01
C ALA A 122 -10.90 -5.36 8.20
N ILE A 123 -11.05 -6.45 7.44
CA ILE A 123 -12.27 -6.76 6.70
C ILE A 123 -13.45 -6.93 7.65
N ALA A 124 -13.28 -7.71 8.72
CA ALA A 124 -14.34 -7.92 9.71
C ALA A 124 -14.77 -6.60 10.37
N GLN A 125 -13.82 -5.74 10.74
CA GLN A 125 -14.14 -4.42 11.32
C GLN A 125 -14.85 -3.50 10.32
N MET A 126 -14.47 -3.53 9.04
CA MET A 126 -15.16 -2.76 7.99
C MET A 126 -16.60 -3.24 7.82
N GLU A 127 -16.83 -4.56 7.79
CA GLU A 127 -18.16 -5.16 7.65
C GLU A 127 -19.04 -4.84 8.87
N VAL A 128 -18.50 -4.92 10.08
CA VAL A 128 -19.19 -4.53 11.32
C VAL A 128 -19.56 -3.04 11.32
N TYR A 129 -18.64 -2.16 10.91
CA TYR A 129 -18.88 -0.72 10.88
C TYR A 129 -20.01 -0.34 9.92
N VAL A 130 -20.09 -1.02 8.77
CA VAL A 130 -21.13 -0.81 7.75
C VAL A 130 -22.48 -1.38 8.18
N ALA A 131 -22.47 -2.50 8.91
CA ALA A 131 -23.69 -3.14 9.41
C ALA A 131 -24.33 -2.44 10.62
N GLN A 132 -23.64 -1.48 11.24
CA GLN A 132 -24.20 -0.72 12.36
C GLN A 132 -25.39 0.13 11.89
N PRO A 133 -26.58 0.00 12.54
CA PRO A 133 -27.73 0.82 12.20
C PRO A 133 -27.38 2.30 12.36
N THR A 134 -27.83 3.09 11.39
CA THR A 134 -27.58 4.54 11.37
C THR A 134 -28.61 5.21 12.27
N GLU A 135 -28.16 6.08 13.17
CA GLU A 135 -29.07 6.86 14.03
C GLU A 135 -29.99 7.72 13.17
N GLU A 136 -31.26 7.85 13.56
CA GLU A 136 -32.28 8.59 12.81
C GLU A 136 -31.79 10.01 12.46
N GLY A 137 -31.59 10.27 11.17
CA GLY A 137 -31.17 11.57 10.63
C GLY A 137 -29.73 11.67 10.11
N GLN A 138 -28.92 10.61 10.22
CA GLN A 138 -27.57 10.57 9.65
C GLN A 138 -27.53 9.83 8.30
N ASP A 139 -26.67 10.26 7.38
CA ASP A 139 -26.43 9.54 6.13
C ASP A 139 -25.88 8.12 6.41
N PRO A 140 -26.26 7.10 5.62
CA PRO A 140 -25.76 5.74 5.78
C PRO A 140 -24.24 5.70 5.79
N LYS A 141 -23.64 4.93 6.72
CA LYS A 141 -22.19 4.77 6.84
C LYS A 141 -21.61 4.26 5.52
N THR A 142 -20.80 5.10 4.86
CA THR A 142 -20.20 4.75 3.57
C THR A 142 -18.98 3.83 3.74
N LEU A 143 -18.71 3.00 2.74
CA LEU A 143 -17.57 2.07 2.75
C LEU A 143 -16.21 2.80 2.85
N VAL A 144 -16.14 4.04 2.33
CA VAL A 144 -14.96 4.90 2.46
C VAL A 144 -14.74 5.34 3.91
N GLN A 145 -15.82 5.67 4.64
CA GLN A 145 -15.74 5.99 6.07
C GLN A 145 -15.33 4.76 6.90
N ALA A 146 -15.83 3.58 6.56
CA ALA A 146 -15.41 2.33 7.22
C ALA A 146 -13.90 2.10 7.10
N ILE A 147 -13.33 2.28 5.90
CA ILE A 147 -11.88 2.16 5.68
C ILE A 147 -11.11 3.27 6.40
N ALA A 148 -11.60 4.51 6.38
CA ALA A 148 -10.96 5.60 7.12
C ALA A 148 -10.97 5.36 8.64
N HIS A 149 -12.02 4.70 9.16
CA HIS A 149 -12.13 4.34 10.57
C HIS A 149 -11.18 3.20 10.96
N VAL A 150 -11.15 2.12 10.16
CA VAL A 150 -10.31 0.94 10.43
C VAL A 150 -8.83 1.23 10.16
N MET A 151 -8.52 2.12 9.22
CA MET A 151 -7.16 2.39 8.76
C MET A 151 -6.86 3.90 8.66
N PRO A 152 -6.96 4.67 9.75
CA PRO A 152 -6.93 6.15 9.71
C PRO A 152 -5.60 6.73 9.23
N LYS A 153 -4.50 5.99 9.37
CA LYS A 153 -3.16 6.42 8.97
C LYS A 153 -2.70 5.81 7.64
N SER A 154 -3.55 5.02 6.99
CA SER A 154 -3.22 4.37 5.73
C SER A 154 -3.32 5.34 4.56
N THR A 155 -2.40 5.23 3.61
CA THR A 155 -2.49 5.94 2.32
C THR A 155 -3.39 5.22 1.31
N PHE A 156 -4.02 4.10 1.70
CA PHE A 156 -4.82 3.24 0.81
C PHE A 156 -5.86 4.03 0.02
N LEU A 157 -6.75 4.79 0.69
CA LEU A 157 -7.80 5.58 0.04
C LEU A 157 -7.25 6.57 -0.98
N ARG A 158 -6.09 7.17 -0.69
CA ARG A 158 -5.39 8.05 -1.63
C ARG A 158 -4.88 7.26 -2.84
N SER A 159 -4.27 6.10 -2.61
CA SER A 159 -3.70 5.26 -3.66
C SER A 159 -4.76 4.66 -4.60
N VAL A 160 -5.99 4.44 -4.13
CA VAL A 160 -7.11 3.95 -4.94
C VAL A 160 -7.97 5.09 -5.52
N GLY A 161 -7.58 6.35 -5.34
CA GLY A 161 -8.29 7.50 -5.88
C GLY A 161 -9.60 7.87 -5.17
N MET A 162 -9.84 7.36 -3.96
CA MET A 162 -11.11 7.54 -3.23
C MET A 162 -11.06 8.56 -2.08
N GLN A 163 -9.97 9.34 -1.97
CA GLN A 163 -9.87 10.41 -0.99
C GLN A 163 -10.16 11.76 -1.65
N SER A 164 -11.29 12.39 -1.30
CA SER A 164 -11.53 13.81 -1.62
C SER A 164 -10.47 14.66 -0.94
N ALA A 165 -9.78 15.43 -1.75
CA ALA A 165 -8.54 16.08 -1.40
C ALA A 165 -8.77 17.38 -0.63
N ALA A 166 -8.59 17.31 0.69
CA ALA A 166 -8.43 18.49 1.56
C ALA A 166 -7.05 18.59 2.22
N ILE A 167 -6.14 17.63 2.00
CA ILE A 167 -4.82 17.66 2.65
C ILE A 167 -3.79 18.25 1.66
N LYS A 168 -3.56 19.57 1.81
CA LYS A 168 -2.48 20.41 1.25
C LYS A 168 -1.74 19.78 0.06
N ARG A 169 -2.28 19.97 -1.15
CA ARG A 169 -1.58 19.58 -2.39
C ARG A 169 -0.43 20.55 -2.64
N ASN A 170 0.76 20.03 -2.93
CA ASN A 170 1.72 20.80 -3.72
C ASN A 170 1.21 20.84 -5.18
N ALA A 171 1.52 21.90 -5.92
CA ALA A 171 0.99 22.12 -7.28
C ALA A 171 1.32 20.97 -8.24
N LYS A 172 2.46 20.28 -8.04
CA LYS A 172 2.92 19.17 -8.89
C LYS A 172 2.05 17.92 -8.76
N ALA A 173 1.55 17.62 -7.57
CA ALA A 173 0.66 16.48 -7.33
C ALA A 173 -0.76 16.73 -7.87
N ALA A 174 -1.23 17.99 -7.87
CA ALA A 174 -2.50 18.36 -8.48
C ALA A 174 -2.46 18.17 -10.00
N ALA A 175 -1.44 18.74 -10.67
CA ALA A 175 -1.27 18.62 -12.11
C ALA A 175 -1.11 17.17 -12.59
N MET A 176 -0.48 16.31 -11.78
CA MET A 176 -0.38 14.88 -12.09
C MET A 176 -1.74 14.18 -12.03
N ASN A 177 -2.59 14.54 -11.08
CA ASN A 177 -3.91 13.97 -10.93
C ASN A 177 -4.87 14.42 -12.03
N ASP A 178 -4.80 15.70 -12.41
CA ASP A 178 -5.58 16.25 -13.53
C ASP A 178 -5.21 15.55 -14.84
N ARG A 179 -3.91 15.33 -15.07
CA ARG A 179 -3.42 14.59 -16.24
C ARG A 179 -3.81 13.11 -16.24
N VAL A 180 -3.94 12.47 -15.08
CA VAL A 180 -4.47 11.11 -14.97
C VAL A 180 -5.95 11.07 -15.36
N ASN A 181 -6.75 12.00 -14.85
CA ASN A 181 -8.17 12.09 -15.20
C ASN A 181 -8.41 12.38 -16.69
N GLU A 182 -7.59 13.27 -17.27
CA GLU A 182 -7.62 13.58 -18.71
C GLU A 182 -7.30 12.34 -19.55
N LEU A 183 -6.20 11.63 -19.25
CA LEU A 183 -5.85 10.40 -19.94
C LEU A 183 -6.90 9.30 -19.76
N GLU A 184 -7.55 9.21 -18.59
CA GLU A 184 -8.67 8.30 -18.38
C GLU A 184 -9.86 8.64 -19.27
N SER A 185 -10.12 9.93 -19.50
CA SER A 185 -11.20 10.39 -20.39
C SER A 185 -10.89 10.13 -21.87
N GLU A 186 -9.66 10.43 -22.32
CA GLU A 186 -9.21 10.17 -23.69
C GLU A 186 -9.28 8.67 -24.03
N LEU A 187 -8.85 7.82 -23.10
CA LEU A 187 -8.87 6.36 -23.29
C LEU A 187 -10.30 5.81 -23.36
N GLN A 188 -11.26 6.41 -22.64
CA GLN A 188 -12.67 6.05 -22.79
C GLN A 188 -13.25 6.48 -24.14
N VAL A 189 -12.88 7.67 -24.62
CA VAL A 189 -13.28 8.17 -25.94
C VAL A 189 -12.70 7.31 -27.06
N GLU A 190 -11.41 6.95 -26.99
CA GLU A 190 -10.75 6.07 -27.96
C GLU A 190 -11.40 4.68 -28.01
N LYS A 191 -11.75 4.13 -26.85
CA LYS A 191 -12.45 2.84 -26.75
C LYS A 191 -13.84 2.86 -27.39
N MET A 192 -14.61 3.95 -27.20
CA MET A 192 -15.93 4.11 -27.83
C MET A 192 -15.82 4.39 -29.34
N GLY A 193 -14.78 5.12 -29.77
CA GLY A 193 -14.49 5.36 -31.18
C GLY A 193 -14.08 4.10 -31.94
N SER A 194 -13.29 3.22 -31.32
CA SER A 194 -12.87 1.95 -31.93
C SER A 194 -14.02 0.94 -32.07
N THR A 195 -15.08 1.03 -31.27
CA THR A 195 -16.28 0.20 -31.44
C THR A 195 -17.18 0.63 -32.60
N GLY A 196 -17.09 1.90 -33.06
CA GLY A 196 -17.87 2.40 -34.20
C GLY A 196 -17.26 2.09 -35.58
N LEU A 197 -15.98 1.74 -35.64
CA LEU A 197 -15.26 1.45 -36.90
C LEU A 197 -15.25 -0.04 -37.29
N ARG A 198 -16.00 -0.88 -36.57
CA ARG A 198 -16.10 -2.33 -36.83
C ARG A 198 -17.48 -2.79 -37.29
N SER A 199 -18.34 -1.85 -37.71
CA SER A 199 -19.61 -2.11 -38.42
C SER A 199 -19.46 -1.88 -39.91
#